data_AF-A0A819Q9E0-F1
#
_entry.id   AF-A0A819Q9E0-F1
#
_cell.length_a   1.000
_cell.length_b   1.000
_cell.length_c   1.000
_cell.angle_alpha   90.00
_cell.angle_beta   90.00
_cell.angle_gamma   90.00
#
_symmetry.space_group_name_H-M   'P 1'
#
loop_
_entity.id
_entity.type
_entity.pdbx_description
1 polymer ?
#
loop_
_entity_poly.entity_id
_entity_poly.type
_entity_poly.pdbx_seq_one_letter_code
_entity_poly.pdbx_strand_id
1 'polypeptide(L)'
;PQRSTYLCANRFMFLENNRLNKLKFSNDEINQLKQVIQEYRNENYIPLNKVAYELGCSLSSVRREWRNIDPNVRRGQWNRNEDNILLESVFKQSNRQKINWNLVASDVTGRSKTKCFQRYLILTKRTTNKPFQPFDDQFVLQQHQIKNDKKQKKFSSISKETQT
;
A
#
# COMPACT_ATOMS: atom_id res chain seq x y z
N PRO A 1 -36.00 -1.38 -43.89
CA PRO A 1 -34.88 -0.59 -43.32
C PRO A 1 -35.26 0.88 -43.17
N GLN A 2 -35.47 1.40 -41.96
CA GLN A 2 -35.78 2.83 -41.77
C GLN A 2 -35.58 3.30 -40.31
N ARG A 3 -34.42 2.98 -39.72
CA ARG A 3 -33.98 3.75 -38.56
C ARG A 3 -33.22 4.97 -39.09
N SER A 4 -33.57 6.14 -38.59
CA SER A 4 -32.87 7.39 -38.92
C SER A 4 -31.36 7.19 -38.75
N THR A 5 -30.58 7.69 -39.72
CA THR A 5 -29.11 7.62 -39.71
C THR A 5 -28.53 8.14 -38.39
N TYR A 6 -29.15 9.18 -37.83
CA TYR A 6 -28.83 9.72 -36.51
C TYR A 6 -29.02 8.71 -35.37
N LEU A 7 -30.13 7.96 -35.36
CA LEU A 7 -30.38 6.94 -34.34
C LEU A 7 -29.39 5.77 -34.45
N CYS A 8 -29.03 5.40 -35.68
CA CYS A 8 -27.99 4.39 -35.92
C CYS A 8 -26.61 4.87 -35.43
N ALA A 9 -26.24 6.11 -35.74
CA ALA A 9 -24.98 6.71 -35.28
C ALA A 9 -24.92 6.83 -33.75
N ASN A 10 -25.98 7.30 -33.10
CA ASN A 10 -26.06 7.36 -31.64
C ASN A 10 -26.00 5.99 -30.99
N ARG A 11 -26.68 4.99 -31.56
CA ARG A 11 -26.62 3.62 -31.07
C ARG A 11 -25.21 3.03 -31.24
N PHE A 12 -24.56 3.28 -32.37
CA PHE A 12 -23.18 2.88 -32.61
C PHE A 12 -22.23 3.52 -31.60
N MET A 13 -22.29 4.85 -31.42
CA MET A 13 -21.48 5.57 -30.43
C MET A 13 -21.72 5.06 -29.02
N PHE A 14 -22.97 4.75 -28.64
CA PHE A 14 -23.29 4.15 -27.34
C PHE A 14 -22.68 2.74 -27.19
N LEU A 15 -22.76 1.90 -28.22
CA LEU A 15 -22.18 0.56 -28.18
C LEU A 15 -20.65 0.61 -28.11
N GLU A 16 -20.03 1.50 -28.89
CA GLU A 16 -18.58 1.70 -28.89
C GLU A 16 -18.10 2.25 -27.55
N ASN A 17 -18.82 3.23 -26.98
CA ASN A 17 -18.52 3.76 -25.66
C ASN A 17 -18.69 2.72 -24.55
N ASN A 18 -19.69 1.83 -24.62
CA ASN A 18 -19.84 0.74 -23.64
C ASN A 18 -18.80 -0.36 -23.82
N ARG A 19 -18.39 -0.63 -25.06
CA ARG A 19 -17.26 -1.52 -25.37
C ARG A 19 -15.98 -1.01 -24.72
N LEU A 20 -15.71 0.30 -24.83
CA LEU A 20 -14.54 0.96 -24.24
C LEU A 20 -14.65 1.12 -22.71
N ASN A 21 -15.85 1.42 -22.20
CA ASN A 21 -16.14 1.58 -20.76
C ASN A 21 -16.57 0.27 -20.11
N LYS A 22 -15.87 -0.82 -20.44
CA LYS A 22 -16.17 -2.15 -19.93
C LYS A 22 -16.25 -2.17 -18.40
N LEU A 23 -17.39 -2.61 -17.88
CA LEU A 23 -17.65 -2.64 -16.44
C LEU A 23 -16.84 -3.72 -15.69
N LYS A 24 -16.61 -4.88 -16.34
CA LYS A 24 -15.92 -6.02 -15.75
C LYS A 24 -15.13 -6.79 -16.82
N PHE A 25 -13.87 -7.08 -16.53
CA PHE A 25 -13.03 -7.94 -17.37
C PHE A 25 -13.36 -9.42 -17.10
N SER A 26 -13.35 -10.24 -18.13
CA SER A 26 -13.38 -11.71 -18.00
C SER A 26 -12.02 -12.22 -17.53
N ASN A 27 -11.95 -13.47 -17.09
CA ASN A 27 -10.66 -14.07 -16.69
C ASN A 27 -9.67 -14.12 -17.86
N ASP A 28 -10.14 -14.37 -19.08
CA ASP A 28 -9.30 -14.41 -20.27
C ASP A 28 -8.72 -13.02 -20.59
N GLU A 29 -9.55 -11.98 -20.47
CA GLU A 29 -9.10 -10.60 -20.66
C GLU A 29 -8.16 -10.14 -19.55
N ILE A 30 -8.36 -10.62 -18.32
CA ILE A 30 -7.42 -10.38 -17.22
C ILE A 30 -6.07 -11.03 -17.54
N ASN A 31 -6.07 -12.23 -18.11
CA ASN A 31 -4.84 -12.92 -18.51
C ASN A 31 -4.14 -12.17 -19.66
N GLN A 32 -4.88 -11.73 -20.67
CA GLN A 32 -4.37 -10.87 -21.74
C GLN A 32 -3.80 -9.55 -21.17
N LEU A 33 -4.51 -8.89 -20.26
CA LEU A 33 -4.07 -7.68 -19.60
C LEU A 33 -2.75 -7.89 -18.85
N LYS A 34 -2.60 -8.99 -18.11
CA LYS A 34 -1.35 -9.34 -17.43
C LYS A 34 -0.21 -9.56 -18.41
N GLN A 35 -0.46 -10.27 -19.52
CA GLN A 35 0.54 -10.54 -20.54
C GLN A 35 1.05 -9.23 -21.19
N VAL A 36 0.14 -8.39 -21.64
CA VAL A 36 0.47 -7.10 -22.28
C VAL A 36 1.19 -6.16 -21.30
N ILE A 37 0.79 -6.17 -20.02
CA ILE A 37 1.51 -5.39 -19.00
C ILE A 37 2.93 -5.92 -18.80
N GLN A 38 3.14 -7.23 -18.74
CA GLN A 38 4.48 -7.80 -18.57
C GLN A 38 5.40 -7.46 -19.74
N GLU A 39 4.87 -7.41 -20.96
CA GLU A 39 5.61 -7.03 -22.16
C GLU A 39 6.07 -5.57 -22.12
N TYR A 40 5.19 -4.64 -21.73
CA TYR A 40 5.50 -3.21 -21.73
C TYR A 40 6.05 -2.67 -20.41
N ARG A 41 6.10 -3.49 -19.37
CA ARG A 41 6.60 -3.08 -18.06
C ARG A 41 8.10 -2.86 -18.12
N ASN A 42 8.53 -1.65 -17.77
CA ASN A 42 9.93 -1.33 -17.56
C ASN A 42 10.14 -1.01 -16.07
N GLU A 43 10.74 -1.94 -15.33
CA GLU A 43 10.98 -1.86 -13.89
C GLU A 43 9.73 -1.41 -13.10
N ASN A 44 9.66 -0.11 -12.78
CA ASN A 44 8.64 0.56 -11.98
C ASN A 44 7.57 1.29 -12.81
N TYR A 45 7.73 1.37 -14.13
CA TYR A 45 6.83 2.08 -15.03
C TYR A 45 6.03 1.12 -15.91
N ILE A 46 4.71 1.34 -15.93
CA ILE A 46 3.77 0.61 -16.78
C ILE A 46 3.02 1.64 -17.64
N PRO A 47 3.23 1.68 -18.97
CA PRO A 47 2.53 2.60 -19.85
C PRO A 47 1.09 2.14 -20.12
N LEU A 48 0.19 2.37 -19.15
CA LEU A 48 -1.21 1.93 -19.22
C LEU A 48 -1.99 2.48 -20.44
N ASN A 49 -1.56 3.62 -21.00
CA ASN A 49 -2.15 4.16 -22.24
C ASN A 49 -1.91 3.23 -23.42
N LYS A 50 -0.70 2.68 -23.53
CA LYS A 50 -0.33 1.74 -24.59
C LYS A 50 -1.05 0.40 -24.39
N VAL A 51 -1.08 -0.09 -23.16
CA VAL A 51 -1.84 -1.30 -22.79
C VAL A 51 -3.33 -1.17 -23.16
N ALA A 52 -3.93 -0.01 -22.88
CA ALA A 52 -5.33 0.23 -23.21
C ALA A 52 -5.59 0.26 -24.73
N TYR A 53 -4.65 0.83 -25.50
CA TYR A 53 -4.72 0.82 -26.95
C TYR A 53 -4.68 -0.61 -27.51
N GLU A 54 -3.74 -1.45 -27.06
CA GLU A 54 -3.62 -2.85 -27.53
C GLU A 54 -4.85 -3.69 -27.18
N LEU A 55 -5.43 -3.48 -25.99
CA LEU A 55 -6.61 -4.21 -25.56
C LEU A 55 -7.92 -3.62 -26.12
N GLY A 56 -7.85 -2.54 -26.91
CA GLY A 56 -9.03 -1.86 -27.47
C GLY A 56 -10.03 -1.42 -26.41
N CYS A 57 -9.55 -1.01 -25.23
CA CYS A 57 -10.34 -0.63 -24.06
C CYS A 57 -10.04 0.81 -23.63
N SER A 58 -10.90 1.40 -22.79
CA SER A 58 -10.56 2.70 -22.20
C SER A 58 -9.42 2.57 -21.17
N LEU A 59 -8.58 3.60 -21.09
CA LEU A 59 -7.54 3.73 -20.06
C LEU A 59 -8.12 3.60 -18.65
N SER A 60 -9.30 4.20 -18.42
CA SER A 60 -9.98 4.17 -17.13
C SER A 60 -10.35 2.74 -16.72
N SER A 61 -10.86 1.94 -17.67
CA SER A 61 -11.18 0.53 -17.45
C SER A 61 -9.93 -0.27 -17.10
N VAL A 62 -8.85 -0.12 -17.87
CA VAL A 62 -7.57 -0.80 -17.63
C VAL A 62 -6.95 -0.41 -16.29
N ARG A 63 -6.94 0.89 -15.96
CA ARG A 63 -6.41 1.40 -14.69
C ARG A 63 -7.18 0.85 -13.49
N ARG A 64 -8.51 0.81 -13.59
CA ARG A 64 -9.36 0.23 -12.55
C ARG A 64 -9.06 -1.25 -12.38
N GLU A 65 -8.97 -1.99 -13.47
CA GLU A 65 -8.72 -3.43 -13.40
C GLU A 65 -7.33 -3.74 -12.86
N TRP A 66 -6.29 -3.04 -13.33
CA TRP A 66 -4.92 -3.20 -12.81
C TRP A 66 -4.85 -2.97 -11.31
N ARG A 67 -5.54 -1.94 -10.78
CA ARG A 67 -5.63 -1.70 -9.33
C ARG A 67 -6.20 -2.92 -8.57
N ASN A 68 -7.04 -3.73 -9.20
CA ASN A 68 -7.65 -4.91 -8.60
C ASN A 68 -6.82 -6.19 -8.77
N ILE A 69 -5.96 -6.27 -9.78
CA ILE A 69 -5.21 -7.49 -10.11
C ILE A 69 -3.68 -7.38 -9.92
N ASP A 70 -3.14 -6.18 -9.70
CA ASP A 70 -1.69 -5.96 -9.48
C ASP A 70 -1.17 -6.91 -8.40
N PRO A 71 -0.21 -7.78 -8.70
CA PRO A 71 0.34 -8.75 -7.76
C PRO A 71 1.12 -8.10 -6.61
N ASN A 72 1.62 -6.88 -6.82
CA ASN A 72 2.37 -6.15 -5.79
C ASN A 72 1.45 -5.55 -4.73
N VAL A 73 0.14 -5.61 -4.91
CA VAL A 73 -0.83 -5.07 -3.95
C VAL A 73 -1.53 -6.21 -3.22
N ARG A 74 -1.34 -6.26 -1.90
CA ARG A 74 -2.02 -7.25 -1.05
C ARG A 74 -3.41 -6.76 -0.66
N ARG A 75 -4.41 -7.53 -1.09
CA ARG A 75 -5.83 -7.29 -0.85
C ARG A 75 -6.33 -8.34 0.14
N GLY A 76 -7.18 -7.94 1.08
CA GLY A 76 -7.74 -8.85 2.09
C GLY A 76 -7.15 -8.69 3.49
N GLN A 77 -7.42 -9.69 4.33
CA GLN A 77 -7.13 -9.68 5.76
C GLN A 77 -5.62 -9.63 6.04
N TRP A 78 -5.27 -9.08 7.19
CA TRP A 78 -3.90 -9.09 7.70
C TRP A 78 -3.58 -10.46 8.30
N ASN A 79 -2.44 -11.02 7.92
CA ASN A 79 -1.94 -12.24 8.55
C ASN A 79 -0.99 -11.92 9.71
N ARG A 80 -0.73 -12.91 10.58
CA ARG A 80 0.14 -12.73 11.75
C ARG A 80 1.57 -12.35 11.39
N ASN A 81 2.09 -12.88 10.27
CA ASN A 81 3.44 -12.55 9.81
C ASN A 81 3.55 -11.08 9.38
N GLU A 82 2.54 -10.56 8.68
CA GLU A 82 2.42 -9.14 8.31
C GLU A 82 2.32 -8.25 9.56
N ASP A 83 1.56 -8.68 10.57
CA ASP A 83 1.47 -7.96 11.85
C ASP A 83 2.83 -7.91 12.57
N ASN A 84 3.58 -9.02 12.58
CA ASN A 84 4.91 -9.08 13.17
C ASN A 84 5.89 -8.13 12.46
N ILE A 85 5.94 -8.18 11.11
CA ILE A 85 6.79 -7.29 10.31
C ILE A 85 6.38 -5.83 10.54
N LEU A 86 5.08 -5.53 10.60
CA LEU A 86 4.58 -4.19 10.87
C LEU A 86 5.08 -3.66 12.23
N LEU A 87 4.97 -4.46 13.29
CA LEU A 87 5.40 -4.09 14.63
C LEU A 87 6.92 -3.93 14.71
N GLU A 88 7.69 -4.84 14.12
CA GLU A 88 9.16 -4.75 14.05
C GLU A 88 9.60 -3.49 13.30
N SER A 89 8.94 -3.17 12.19
CA SER A 89 9.25 -1.99 11.37
C SER A 89 8.91 -0.70 12.13
N VAL A 90 7.77 -0.66 12.82
CA VAL A 90 7.42 0.47 13.71
C VAL A 90 8.45 0.61 14.82
N PHE A 91 8.91 -0.49 15.39
CA PHE A 91 9.93 -0.50 16.44
C PHE A 91 11.27 0.08 15.96
N LYS A 92 11.73 -0.31 14.78
CA LYS A 92 12.93 0.27 14.13
C LYS A 92 12.80 1.79 13.97
N GLN A 93 11.58 2.29 13.72
CA GLN A 93 11.30 3.72 13.58
C GLN A 93 11.10 4.45 14.93
N SER A 94 10.97 3.73 16.05
CA SER A 94 10.62 4.30 17.36
C SER A 94 11.69 5.22 17.97
N ASN A 95 12.93 5.10 17.50
CA ASN A 95 14.02 6.00 17.90
C ASN A 95 13.85 7.44 17.38
N ARG A 96 12.94 7.65 16.42
CA ARG A 96 12.61 8.95 15.83
C ARG A 96 11.48 9.62 16.62
N GLN A 97 11.38 10.95 16.52
CA GLN A 97 10.26 11.69 17.13
C GLN A 97 8.90 11.32 16.52
N LYS A 98 8.89 10.91 15.26
CA LYS A 98 7.69 10.50 14.52
C LYS A 98 7.97 9.26 13.67
N ILE A 99 7.07 8.29 13.73
CA ILE A 99 7.14 7.08 12.89
C ILE A 99 6.94 7.47 11.43
N ASN A 100 7.90 7.10 10.57
CA ASN A 100 7.77 7.28 9.13
C ASN A 100 7.05 6.10 8.49
N TRP A 101 5.75 6.25 8.27
CA TRP A 101 4.90 5.21 7.70
C TRP A 101 5.23 4.83 6.26
N ASN A 102 5.97 5.65 5.50
CA ASN A 102 6.43 5.24 4.16
C ASN A 102 7.50 4.13 4.27
N LEU A 103 8.41 4.23 5.24
CA LEU A 103 9.42 3.21 5.50
C LEU A 103 8.80 1.94 6.08
N VAL A 104 7.82 2.10 6.98
CA VAL A 104 7.06 0.93 7.48
C VAL A 104 6.35 0.21 6.33
N ALA A 105 5.79 0.95 5.37
CA ALA A 105 5.14 0.35 4.21
C ALA A 105 6.11 -0.28 3.20
N SER A 106 7.36 0.19 3.11
CA SER A 106 8.38 -0.48 2.29
C SER A 106 8.75 -1.84 2.88
N ASP A 107 8.78 -1.95 4.21
CA ASP A 107 9.07 -3.21 4.90
C ASP A 107 7.87 -4.18 4.81
N VAL A 108 6.64 -3.68 5.00
CA VAL A 108 5.40 -4.45 4.82
C VAL A 108 4.98 -4.45 3.34
N THR A 109 5.73 -5.19 2.53
CA THR A 109 5.56 -5.22 1.07
C THR A 109 4.11 -5.45 0.64
N GLY A 110 3.67 -4.59 -0.28
CA GLY A 110 2.33 -4.63 -0.87
C GLY A 110 1.17 -4.12 -0.01
N ARG A 111 1.45 -3.55 1.17
CA ARG A 111 0.47 -2.77 1.94
C ARG A 111 0.81 -1.29 1.88
N SER A 112 -0.20 -0.44 1.74
CA SER A 112 0.03 1.01 1.74
C SER A 112 0.29 1.54 3.16
N LYS A 113 1.02 2.66 3.26
CA LYS A 113 1.29 3.35 4.54
C LYS A 113 0.04 3.61 5.38
N THR A 114 -1.05 3.98 4.71
CA THR A 114 -2.34 4.24 5.37
C THR A 114 -2.91 2.97 5.99
N LYS A 115 -2.82 1.83 5.27
CA LYS A 115 -3.26 0.53 5.78
C LYS A 115 -2.39 0.06 6.95
N CYS A 116 -1.07 0.26 6.87
CA CYS A 116 -0.13 -0.05 7.94
C CYS A 116 -0.46 0.74 9.22
N PHE A 117 -0.67 2.05 9.09
CA PHE A 117 -1.06 2.91 10.21
C PHE A 117 -2.40 2.47 10.84
N GLN A 118 -3.43 2.25 10.01
CA GLN A 118 -4.74 1.78 10.48
C GLN A 118 -4.63 0.46 11.24
N ARG A 119 -3.83 -0.49 10.72
CA ARG A 119 -3.61 -1.77 11.39
C ARG A 119 -2.90 -1.60 12.72
N TYR A 120 -1.84 -0.80 12.76
CA TYR A 120 -1.10 -0.52 13.98
C TYR A 120 -2.00 0.07 15.07
N LEU A 121 -2.89 1.00 14.73
CA LEU A 121 -3.87 1.53 15.67
C LEU A 121 -4.82 0.45 16.20
N ILE A 122 -5.24 -0.51 15.36
CA ILE A 122 -6.10 -1.62 15.81
C ILE A 122 -5.34 -2.55 16.74
N LEU A 123 -4.08 -2.86 16.43
CA LEU A 123 -3.24 -3.72 17.27
C LEU A 123 -3.00 -3.07 18.64
N THR A 124 -2.68 -1.77 18.66
CA THR A 124 -2.40 -1.01 19.88
C THR A 124 -3.63 -0.62 20.71
N LYS A 125 -4.81 -0.47 20.09
CA LYS A 125 -6.07 -0.26 20.82
C LYS A 125 -6.58 -1.55 21.49
N ARG A 126 -6.16 -2.72 21.01
CA ARG A 126 -6.53 -4.03 21.60
C ARG A 126 -5.60 -4.49 22.72
N THR A 127 -4.48 -3.79 22.96
CA THR A 127 -3.47 -4.16 23.96
C THR A 127 -3.65 -3.50 25.32
N THR A 128 -4.60 -2.57 25.52
CA THR A 128 -4.82 -1.98 26.85
C THR A 128 -5.36 -2.99 27.88
N ASN A 129 -5.95 -4.11 27.42
CA ASN A 129 -6.56 -5.14 28.28
C ASN A 129 -5.98 -6.56 28.07
N LYS A 130 -4.84 -6.73 27.38
CA LYS A 130 -4.23 -8.06 27.15
C LYS A 130 -2.91 -8.21 27.92
N PRO A 131 -2.61 -9.40 28.48
CA PRO A 131 -1.32 -9.68 29.12
C PRO A 131 -0.17 -9.53 28.11
N PHE A 132 0.91 -8.91 28.55
CA PHE A 132 2.17 -8.82 27.80
C PHE A 132 2.59 -10.21 27.33
N GLN A 133 2.91 -10.32 26.04
CA GLN A 133 3.49 -11.53 25.47
C GLN A 133 5.02 -11.46 25.63
N PRO A 134 5.74 -12.60 25.60
CA PRO A 134 7.20 -12.61 25.75
C PRO A 134 7.97 -11.74 24.75
N PHE A 135 7.39 -11.45 23.57
CA PHE A 135 7.99 -10.52 22.61
C PHE A 135 7.79 -9.04 22.99
N ASP A 136 6.74 -8.71 23.77
CA ASP A 136 6.51 -7.37 24.29
C ASP A 136 7.56 -7.01 25.37
N ASP A 137 8.13 -8.01 26.05
CA ASP A 137 9.17 -7.80 27.06
C ASP A 137 10.45 -7.22 26.46
N GLN A 138 10.86 -7.69 25.26
CA GLN A 138 11.98 -7.09 24.53
C GLN A 138 11.72 -5.62 24.19
N PHE A 139 10.47 -5.27 23.85
CA PHE A 139 10.07 -3.90 23.55
C PHE A 139 10.15 -3.00 24.79
N VAL A 140 9.69 -3.50 25.94
CA VAL A 140 9.77 -2.78 27.23
C VAL A 140 11.22 -2.53 27.64
N LEU A 141 12.07 -3.56 27.54
CA LEU A 141 13.49 -3.48 27.91
C LEU A 141 14.24 -2.48 27.04
N GLN A 142 14.01 -2.49 25.73
CA GLN A 142 14.68 -1.55 24.82
C GLN A 142 14.20 -0.11 25.00
N GLN A 143 12.91 0.12 25.25
CA GLN A 143 12.39 1.46 25.60
C GLN A 143 13.03 2.01 26.89
N HIS A 144 13.26 1.15 27.88
CA HIS A 144 13.93 1.52 29.12
C HIS A 144 15.40 1.94 28.88
N GLN A 145 16.12 1.19 28.06
CA GLN A 145 17.50 1.52 27.67
C GLN A 145 17.58 2.84 26.90
N ILE A 146 16.71 3.06 25.90
CA ILE A 146 16.67 4.32 25.13
C ILE A 146 16.40 5.54 26.03
N LYS A 147 15.49 5.42 27.01
CA LYS A 147 15.22 6.48 27.98
C LYS A 147 16.42 6.76 28.88
N ASN A 148 17.12 5.73 29.33
CA ASN A 148 18.33 5.87 30.13
C ASN A 148 19.48 6.51 29.34
N ASP A 149 19.69 6.11 28.09
CA ASP A 149 20.71 6.71 27.22
C ASP A 149 20.43 8.19 26.94
N LYS A 150 19.16 8.56 26.72
CA LYS A 150 18.75 9.96 26.58
C LYS A 150 18.95 10.75 27.88
N LYS A 151 18.69 10.13 29.04
CA LYS A 151 18.87 10.75 30.35
C LYS A 151 20.36 10.97 30.66
N GLN A 152 21.21 10.00 30.35
CA GLN A 152 22.67 10.11 30.50
C GLN A 152 23.25 11.18 29.57
N LYS A 153 22.84 11.20 28.29
CA LYS A 153 23.28 12.24 27.35
C LYS A 153 22.87 13.64 27.82
N LYS A 154 21.63 13.83 28.28
CA LYS A 154 21.15 15.10 28.83
C LYS A 154 21.94 15.52 30.08
N PHE A 155 22.30 14.58 30.96
CA PHE A 155 23.12 14.87 32.15
C PHE A 155 24.56 15.27 31.79
N SER A 156 25.14 14.65 30.76
CA SER A 156 26.48 14.98 30.24
C SER A 156 26.56 16.31 29.48
N SER A 157 25.42 16.82 28.97
CA SER A 157 25.34 18.13 28.32
C SER A 157 25.29 19.26 29.35
N ILE A 158 24.53 19.07 30.43
CA ILE A 158 24.35 20.07 31.50
C ILE A 158 25.65 20.26 32.32
N SER A 159 26.43 19.19 32.52
CA SER A 159 27.68 19.24 33.27
C SER A 159 28.85 19.91 32.51
N LYS A 160 28.69 20.21 31.22
CA LYS A 160 29.67 20.97 30.42
C LYS A 160 29.39 22.49 30.42
N GLU A 161 28.20 22.92 30.83
CA GLU A 161 27.83 24.35 30.87
C GLU A 161 28.10 25.00 32.24
N THR A 162 28.45 24.23 33.27
CA THR A 162 28.73 24.73 34.63
C THR A 162 30.22 24.87 34.95
N GLN A 163 31.11 24.80 33.94
CA GLN A 163 32.54 25.07 34.07
C GLN A 163 32.97 26.16 33.07
N THR A 164 32.48 27.38 33.28
CA THR A 164 33.05 28.64 32.76
C THR A 164 32.76 29.76 33.73
#